data_AF-A0AAJ5E9J1-F1
#
_entry.id   AF-A0AAJ5E9J1-F1
#
_cell.length_a   1.000
_cell.length_b   1.000
_cell.length_c   1.000
_cell.angle_alpha   90.00
_cell.angle_beta   90.00
_cell.angle_gamma   90.00
#
_symmetry.space_group_name_H-M   'P 1'
#
loop_
_entity.id
_entity.type
_entity.pdbx_description
1 polymer ?
#
loop_
_entity_poly.entity_id
_entity_poly.type
_entity_poly.pdbx_seq_one_letter_code
_entity_poly.pdbx_strand_id
1 'polypeptide(L)'
;MADKSSFAILPAIDDQPPIVTRHPASFQDAITGASSIAEQWMASPLKQSLVDLLDHWKERMPGSARAPFQEAFLMRLEQRLRTLAVTNQMGMEAPNKEMSSANSSDPDQSLGGHEDE
;
A
#
# COMPACT_ATOMS: atom_id res chain seq x y z
N MET A 1 9.94 -32.11 2.58
CA MET A 1 9.71 -30.96 1.68
C MET A 1 8.20 -30.75 1.65
N ALA A 2 7.67 -29.76 2.36
CA ALA A 2 6.27 -29.38 2.24
C ALA A 2 6.14 -28.46 1.02
N ASP A 3 5.26 -28.87 0.12
CA ASP A 3 5.03 -28.30 -1.20
C ASP A 3 4.81 -26.78 -1.17
N LYS A 4 5.35 -26.09 -2.19
CA LYS A 4 4.98 -24.70 -2.48
C LYS A 4 3.45 -24.67 -2.67
N SER A 5 2.77 -23.92 -1.81
CA SER A 5 1.31 -23.65 -1.82
C SER A 5 0.43 -24.52 -0.91
N SER A 6 0.85 -24.81 0.33
CA SER A 6 -0.07 -25.33 1.37
C SER A 6 -1.17 -24.34 1.76
N PHE A 7 -0.92 -23.05 1.58
CA PHE A 7 -1.80 -21.96 1.99
C PHE A 7 -2.25 -21.15 0.79
N ALA A 8 -3.48 -20.65 0.88
CA ALA A 8 -3.99 -19.70 -0.10
C ALA A 8 -3.33 -18.33 0.10
N ILE A 9 -3.16 -17.62 -1.00
CA ILE A 9 -2.41 -16.37 -1.09
C ILE A 9 -3.37 -15.27 -1.53
N LEU A 10 -3.46 -14.21 -0.75
CA LEU A 10 -4.08 -12.97 -1.19
C LEU A 10 -3.11 -12.26 -2.16
N PRO A 11 -3.52 -11.97 -3.40
CA PRO A 11 -2.61 -11.42 -4.40
C PRO A 11 -2.07 -10.04 -3.99
N ALA A 12 -0.88 -9.69 -4.49
CA ALA A 12 -0.30 -8.36 -4.32
C ALA A 12 -1.20 -7.28 -4.95
N ILE A 13 -1.10 -6.04 -4.46
CA ILE A 13 -1.83 -4.90 -5.01
C ILE A 13 -1.04 -3.61 -4.81
N ASP A 14 -0.95 -2.79 -5.85
CA ASP A 14 -0.08 -1.61 -5.88
C ASP A 14 1.35 -1.97 -5.41
N ASP A 15 1.85 -1.29 -4.37
CA ASP A 15 3.14 -1.54 -3.72
C ASP A 15 3.06 -2.49 -2.51
N GLN A 16 1.90 -3.08 -2.23
CA GLN A 16 1.75 -4.03 -1.12
C GLN A 16 2.06 -5.46 -1.59
N PRO A 17 2.93 -6.19 -0.84
CA PRO A 17 3.28 -7.56 -1.17
C PRO A 17 2.07 -8.51 -1.06
N PRO A 18 2.13 -9.68 -1.71
CA PRO A 18 1.11 -10.71 -1.52
C PRO A 18 1.11 -11.19 -0.06
N ILE A 19 -0.06 -11.55 0.46
CA ILE A 19 -0.20 -12.00 1.85
C ILE A 19 -0.54 -13.49 1.87
N VAL A 20 0.30 -14.28 2.53
CA VAL A 20 0.01 -15.69 2.81
C VAL A 20 -1.08 -15.74 3.89
N THR A 21 -2.21 -16.37 3.56
CA THR A 21 -3.32 -16.50 4.50
C THR A 21 -3.14 -17.72 5.41
N ARG A 22 -3.91 -17.78 6.49
CA ARG A 22 -3.99 -18.98 7.35
C ARG A 22 -4.77 -20.14 6.73
N HIS A 23 -5.46 -19.88 5.60
CA HIS A 23 -6.39 -20.82 5.00
C HIS A 23 -5.67 -21.75 4.02
N PRO A 24 -6.11 -23.02 3.90
CA PRO A 24 -5.61 -23.93 2.88
C PRO A 24 -5.75 -23.38 1.47
N ALA A 25 -4.85 -23.78 0.56
CA ALA A 25 -4.90 -23.42 -0.85
C ALA A 25 -6.22 -23.81 -1.55
N SER A 26 -6.98 -24.76 -1.02
CA SER A 26 -8.32 -25.10 -1.53
C SER A 26 -9.33 -23.94 -1.45
N PHE A 27 -9.06 -22.90 -0.66
CA PHE A 27 -9.89 -21.69 -0.59
C PHE A 27 -9.37 -20.53 -1.47
N GLN A 28 -8.42 -20.78 -2.36
CA GLN A 28 -7.82 -19.75 -3.21
C GLN A 28 -8.88 -18.98 -4.04
N ASP A 29 -9.89 -19.67 -4.57
CA ASP A 29 -10.98 -19.03 -5.32
C ASP A 29 -11.80 -18.07 -4.46
N ALA A 30 -12.14 -18.49 -3.22
CA ALA A 30 -12.88 -17.64 -2.28
C ALA A 30 -12.06 -16.39 -1.91
N ILE A 31 -10.75 -16.56 -1.70
CA ILE A 31 -9.83 -15.46 -1.36
C ILE A 31 -9.67 -14.48 -2.52
N THR A 32 -9.49 -15.00 -3.74
CA THR A 32 -9.35 -14.19 -4.96
C THR A 32 -10.65 -13.46 -5.30
N GLY A 33 -11.79 -14.13 -5.15
CA GLY A 33 -13.11 -13.53 -5.32
C GLY A 33 -13.37 -12.42 -4.31
N ALA A 34 -13.10 -12.67 -3.03
CA ALA A 34 -13.22 -11.67 -1.97
C ALA A 34 -12.39 -10.42 -2.24
N SER A 35 -11.15 -10.61 -2.66
CA SER A 35 -10.24 -9.50 -2.98
C SER A 35 -10.78 -8.67 -4.15
N SER A 36 -11.26 -9.33 -5.20
CA SER A 36 -11.82 -8.67 -6.39
C SER A 36 -13.07 -7.86 -6.07
N ILE A 37 -13.96 -8.39 -5.22
CA ILE A 37 -15.20 -7.70 -4.82
C ILE A 37 -14.88 -6.48 -3.96
N ALA A 38 -13.93 -6.58 -3.02
CA ALA A 38 -13.48 -5.45 -2.23
C ALA A 38 -12.91 -4.34 -3.12
N GLU A 39 -12.11 -4.69 -4.13
CA GLU A 39 -11.55 -3.74 -5.11
C GLU A 39 -12.63 -3.05 -5.94
N GLN A 40 -13.63 -3.79 -6.42
CA GLN A 40 -14.75 -3.22 -7.15
C GLN A 40 -15.54 -2.22 -6.31
N TRP A 41 -15.75 -2.52 -5.03
CA TRP A 41 -16.41 -1.59 -4.11
C TRP A 41 -15.57 -0.33 -3.88
N MET A 42 -14.25 -0.47 -3.68
CA MET A 42 -13.36 0.68 -3.50
C MET A 42 -13.30 1.59 -4.73
N ALA A 43 -13.50 1.05 -5.93
CA ALA A 43 -13.63 1.85 -7.15
C ALA A 43 -14.95 2.65 -7.22
N SER A 44 -15.97 2.31 -6.42
CA SER A 44 -17.28 2.99 -6.41
C SER A 44 -18.02 2.86 -5.07
N PRO A 45 -17.49 3.42 -3.96
CA PRO A 45 -17.98 3.14 -2.61
C PRO A 45 -19.38 3.70 -2.31
N LEU A 46 -19.85 4.68 -3.09
CA LEU A 46 -21.15 5.34 -2.91
C LEU A 46 -22.32 4.56 -3.53
N LYS A 47 -22.06 3.47 -4.29
CA LYS A 47 -23.11 2.70 -4.98
C LYS A 47 -23.80 1.67 -4.08
N GLN A 48 -23.09 1.16 -3.06
CA GLN A 48 -23.60 0.12 -2.17
C GLN A 48 -22.92 0.21 -0.81
N SER A 49 -23.64 -0.07 0.27
CA SER A 49 -23.07 -0.25 1.60
C SER A 49 -22.04 -1.39 1.61
N LEU A 50 -20.89 -1.15 2.23
CA LEU A 50 -19.82 -2.15 2.36
C LEU A 50 -20.30 -3.40 3.11
N VAL A 51 -21.09 -3.20 4.16
CA VAL A 51 -21.61 -4.28 5.00
C VAL A 51 -22.60 -5.12 4.21
N ASP A 52 -23.53 -4.47 3.51
CA ASP A 52 -24.54 -5.16 2.71
C ASP A 52 -23.90 -5.95 1.56
N LEU A 53 -22.85 -5.41 0.94
CA LEU A 53 -22.07 -6.13 -0.07
C LEU A 53 -21.40 -7.37 0.52
N LEU A 54 -20.70 -7.23 1.65
CA LEU A 54 -20.02 -8.35 2.31
C LEU A 54 -21.03 -9.44 2.70
N ASP A 55 -22.14 -9.08 3.32
CA ASP A 55 -23.16 -10.05 3.73
C ASP A 55 -23.81 -10.74 2.52
N HIS A 56 -24.15 -9.99 1.47
CA HIS A 56 -24.70 -10.52 0.23
C HIS A 56 -23.83 -11.62 -0.40
N TRP A 57 -22.51 -11.41 -0.42
CA TRP A 57 -21.57 -12.39 -0.97
C TRP A 57 -21.25 -13.52 0.00
N LYS A 58 -21.16 -13.23 1.31
CA LYS A 58 -20.95 -14.24 2.35
C LYS A 58 -22.09 -15.25 2.41
N GLU A 59 -23.33 -14.81 2.23
CA GLU A 59 -24.50 -15.71 2.19
C GLU A 59 -24.46 -16.70 1.01
N ARG A 60 -23.91 -16.27 -0.14
CA ARG A 60 -23.75 -17.08 -1.36
C ARG A 60 -22.58 -18.06 -1.30
N MET A 61 -21.62 -17.84 -0.41
CA MET A 61 -20.48 -18.73 -0.25
C MET A 61 -20.87 -20.03 0.46
N PRO A 62 -20.27 -21.17 0.07
CA PRO A 62 -20.43 -22.41 0.83
C PRO A 62 -19.92 -22.20 2.26
N GLY A 63 -20.57 -22.85 3.24
CA GLY A 63 -20.34 -22.57 4.67
C GLY A 63 -18.87 -22.60 5.09
N SER A 64 -18.07 -23.52 4.53
CA SER A 64 -16.63 -23.64 4.78
C SER A 64 -15.80 -22.49 4.19
N ALA A 65 -16.26 -21.84 3.13
CA ALA A 65 -15.56 -20.74 2.47
C ALA A 65 -15.95 -19.35 3.01
N ARG A 66 -17.00 -19.25 3.85
CA ARG A 66 -17.48 -17.96 4.39
C ARG A 66 -16.41 -17.22 5.18
N ALA A 67 -15.73 -17.91 6.09
CA ALA A 67 -14.66 -17.32 6.89
C ALA A 67 -13.42 -16.94 6.05
N PRO A 68 -12.88 -17.82 5.18
CA PRO A 68 -11.82 -17.47 4.24
C PRO A 68 -12.15 -16.25 3.37
N PHE A 69 -13.38 -16.21 2.85
CA PHE A 69 -13.86 -15.09 2.04
C PHE A 69 -13.90 -13.79 2.82
N GLN A 70 -14.54 -13.78 4.00
CA GLN A 70 -14.65 -12.58 4.83
C GLN A 70 -13.27 -12.06 5.25
N GLU A 71 -12.36 -12.94 5.65
CA GLU A 71 -11.02 -12.54 6.05
C GLU A 71 -10.25 -11.91 4.87
N ALA A 72 -10.26 -12.55 3.71
CA ALA A 72 -9.59 -12.01 2.52
C ALA A 72 -10.18 -10.67 2.05
N PHE A 73 -11.51 -10.50 2.18
CA PHE A 73 -12.18 -9.24 1.88
C PHE A 73 -11.63 -8.11 2.76
N LEU A 74 -11.53 -8.35 4.07
CA LEU A 74 -11.00 -7.38 5.03
C LEU A 74 -9.50 -7.13 4.83
N MET A 75 -8.71 -8.17 4.58
CA MET A 75 -7.28 -8.02 4.29
C MET A 75 -7.03 -7.17 3.04
N ARG A 76 -7.86 -7.32 2.00
CA ARG A 76 -7.76 -6.49 0.79
C ARG A 76 -8.08 -5.02 1.07
N LEU A 77 -9.11 -4.75 1.89
CA LEU A 77 -9.40 -3.38 2.34
C LEU A 77 -8.22 -2.79 3.12
N GLU A 78 -7.64 -3.57 4.02
CA GLU A 78 -6.47 -3.14 4.80
C GLU A 78 -5.28 -2.78 3.90
N GLN A 79 -4.94 -3.61 2.91
CA GLN A 79 -3.86 -3.33 1.97
C GLN A 79 -4.07 -2.02 1.20
N ARG A 80 -5.29 -1.76 0.73
CA ARG A 80 -5.59 -0.51 0.01
C ARG A 80 -5.55 0.70 0.94
N LEU A 81 -6.08 0.60 2.15
CA LEU A 81 -6.01 1.69 3.13
C LEU A 81 -4.57 2.02 3.54
N ARG A 82 -3.71 1.01 3.71
CA ARG A 82 -2.27 1.21 3.95
C ARG A 82 -1.60 1.92 2.78
N THR A 83 -1.92 1.54 1.55
CA THR A 83 -1.38 2.18 0.34
C THR A 83 -1.78 3.66 0.29
N LEU A 84 -3.05 3.98 0.48
CA LEU A 84 -3.54 5.36 0.53
C LEU A 84 -2.86 6.18 1.64
N ALA A 85 -2.62 5.58 2.81
CA ALA A 85 -1.93 6.23 3.92
C ALA A 85 -0.45 6.53 3.60
N VAL A 86 0.21 5.67 2.82
CA VAL A 86 1.60 5.91 2.34
C VAL A 86 1.60 6.98 1.26
N THR A 87 0.68 6.93 0.28
CA THR A 87 0.56 7.93 -0.78
C THR A 87 0.32 9.35 -0.22
N ASN A 88 -0.53 9.47 0.81
CA ASN A 88 -0.79 10.76 1.46
C ASN A 88 0.39 11.31 2.27
N GLN A 89 1.31 10.45 2.74
CA GLN A 89 2.55 10.88 3.41
C GLN A 89 3.62 11.30 2.41
N MET A 90 3.73 10.61 1.26
CA MET A 90 4.68 10.96 0.19
C MET A 90 4.31 12.26 -0.55
N GLY A 91 3.05 12.69 -0.50
CA GLY A 91 2.61 13.98 -1.04
C GLY A 91 2.98 15.22 -0.20
N MET A 92 3.63 15.04 0.95
CA MET A 92 4.10 16.14 1.82
C MET A 92 5.60 16.43 1.73
N GLU A 93 6.33 15.83 0.80
CA GLU A 93 7.67 16.31 0.42
C GLU A 93 7.56 17.17 -0.84
N ALA A 94 7.33 18.46 -0.64
CA ALA A 94 7.47 19.45 -1.70
C ALA A 94 8.93 19.46 -2.19
N PRO A 95 9.19 19.42 -3.50
CA PRO A 95 10.53 19.62 -4.03
C PRO A 95 10.86 21.11 -3.92
N ASN A 96 11.55 21.55 -2.87
CA ASN A 96 12.17 22.86 -2.91
C ASN A 96 13.41 22.80 -3.79
N LYS A 97 13.12 22.94 -5.08
CA LYS A 97 14.06 23.19 -6.16
C LYS A 97 14.58 24.62 -6.01
N GLU A 98 15.55 24.84 -5.15
CA GLU A 98 16.39 26.04 -5.29
C GLU A 98 17.52 25.72 -6.28
N MET A 99 17.26 26.18 -7.51
CA MET A 99 18.19 26.26 -8.60
C MET A 99 19.44 27.06 -8.20
N SER A 100 20.59 26.43 -8.46
CA SER A 100 21.76 26.99 -9.15
C SER A 100 22.36 28.33 -8.66
N SER A 101 23.58 28.20 -8.15
CA SER A 101 24.77 28.94 -8.59
C SER A 101 24.69 30.46 -8.76
N ALA A 102 25.34 31.19 -7.85
CA ALA A 102 26.14 32.36 -8.23
C ALA A 102 27.32 32.54 -7.26
N ASN A 103 28.48 32.18 -7.78
CA ASN A 103 29.81 32.57 -7.33
C ASN A 103 29.95 34.10 -7.36
N SER A 104 30.15 34.75 -6.21
CA SER A 104 30.93 36.00 -6.08
C SER A 104 31.06 36.35 -4.59
N SER A 105 32.26 36.22 -4.03
CA SER A 105 33.20 37.34 -3.84
C SER A 105 32.99 38.01 -2.49
N ASP A 106 33.78 37.64 -1.48
CA ASP A 106 34.29 38.62 -0.52
C ASP A 106 35.67 38.16 -0.01
N PRO A 107 36.60 39.11 0.23
CA PRO A 107 38.03 38.89 0.05
C PRO A 107 38.78 38.48 1.31
N ASP A 108 39.83 37.72 1.06
CA ASP A 108 41.01 37.51 1.90
C ASP A 108 41.56 38.86 2.40
N GLN A 109 41.29 39.21 3.66
CA GLN A 109 42.04 40.22 4.38
C GLN A 109 43.19 39.53 5.13
N SER A 110 44.18 39.07 4.37
CA SER A 110 45.50 38.74 4.91
C SER A 110 46.33 40.03 4.96
N LEU A 111 46.56 40.51 6.19
CA LEU A 111 47.33 41.71 6.51
C LEU A 111 48.76 41.58 5.94
N GLY A 112 49.11 42.50 5.06
CA GLY A 112 50.46 42.66 4.52
C GLY A 112 51.47 42.89 5.63
N GLY A 113 52.59 42.16 5.55
CA GLY A 113 53.80 42.44 6.32
C GLY A 113 54.63 43.57 5.70
N HIS A 114 55.75 43.83 6.36
CA HIS A 114 56.86 44.76 6.06
C HIS A 114 56.61 46.24 6.40
N GLU A 115 57.53 47.04 6.93
CA GLU A 115 58.83 46.94 7.60
C GLU A 115 59.23 48.42 7.87
N ASP A 116 60.02 48.66 8.91
CA ASP A 116 60.95 49.77 9.18
C ASP A 116 60.65 51.20 8.69
N GLU A 117 60.50 52.15 9.64
CA GLU A 117 61.42 53.29 9.88
C GLU A 117 61.20 53.91 11.28
#